data_AF-A0A2V6QQ94-F1
#
_entry.id   AF-A0A2V6QQ94-F1
#
_cell.length_a   1.000
_cell.length_b   1.000
_cell.length_c   1.000
_cell.angle_alpha   90.00
_cell.angle_beta   90.00
_cell.angle_gamma   90.00
#
_symmetry.space_group_name_H-M   'P 1'
#
loop_
_entity.id
_entity.type
_entity.pdbx_description
1 polymer ?
#
loop_
_entity_poly.entity_id
_entity_poly.type
_entity_poly.pdbx_seq_one_letter_code
_entity_poly.pdbx_strand_id
1 'polypeptide(L)'
;MNRRPRVLTASVALGLTLGLLGSSGAQSPALKRTELLRSDMAGMEGKEAHMWVADIAPGAATGMHRHPTPRFVYVIAGAVTLEVDGRPLQY
;
A
#
# COMPACT_ATOMS: atom_id res chain seq x y z
N MET A 1 10.10 43.28 39.41
CA MET A 1 8.73 42.95 38.95
C MET A 1 8.70 43.02 37.42
N ASN A 2 8.85 41.89 36.75
CA ASN A 2 7.78 40.95 36.37
C ASN A 2 7.03 41.33 35.09
N ARG A 3 7.44 40.60 34.05
CA ARG A 3 6.61 39.86 33.09
C ARG A 3 6.31 40.52 31.74
N ARG A 4 7.20 40.25 30.77
CA ARG A 4 6.79 40.04 29.37
C ARG A 4 7.11 38.62 28.85
N PRO A 5 6.57 37.53 29.45
CA PRO A 5 6.60 36.20 28.83
C PRO A 5 5.43 35.95 27.87
N ARG A 6 4.50 36.91 27.74
CA ARG A 6 3.20 36.70 27.05
C ARG A 6 3.27 36.66 25.52
N VAL A 7 4.30 37.25 24.91
CA VAL A 7 4.43 37.29 23.44
C VAL A 7 5.07 36.01 22.91
N LEU A 8 5.97 35.38 23.68
CA LEU A 8 6.59 34.10 23.29
C LEU A 8 5.63 32.91 23.45
N THR A 9 4.69 32.98 24.40
CA THR A 9 3.73 31.90 24.68
C THR A 9 2.61 31.80 23.63
N ALA A 10 2.21 32.92 23.02
CA ALA A 10 1.17 32.92 21.98
C ALA A 10 1.63 32.24 20.68
N SER A 11 2.89 32.43 20.27
CA SER A 11 3.44 31.84 19.04
C SER A 11 3.63 30.32 19.14
N VAL A 12 3.99 29.82 20.32
CA VAL A 12 4.12 28.37 20.59
C VAL A 12 2.74 27.70 20.60
N ALA A 13 1.72 28.33 21.20
CA ALA A 13 0.37 27.80 21.22
C ALA A 13 -0.25 27.69 19.82
N LEU A 14 -0.04 28.68 18.94
CA LEU A 14 -0.55 28.67 17.56
C LEU A 14 0.15 27.62 16.69
N GLY A 15 1.46 27.43 16.86
CA GLY A 15 2.22 26.37 16.18
C GLY A 15 1.78 24.96 16.58
N LEU A 16 1.45 24.74 17.86
CA LEU A 16 0.91 23.47 18.35
C LEU A 16 -0.50 23.17 17.80
N THR A 17 -1.37 24.17 17.65
CA THR A 17 -2.70 23.97 17.04
C THR A 17 -2.63 23.67 15.54
N LEU A 18 -1.68 24.25 14.80
CA LEU A 18 -1.48 23.96 13.37
C LEU A 18 -0.83 22.59 13.14
N GLY A 19 0.09 22.17 14.02
CA GLY A 19 0.72 20.85 13.96
C GLY A 19 -0.25 19.68 14.17
N LEU A 20 -1.30 19.88 14.98
CA LEU A 20 -2.35 18.86 15.22
C LEU A 20 -3.29 18.66 14.01
N LEU A 21 -3.50 19.71 13.19
CA LEU A 21 -4.27 19.64 11.94
C LEU A 21 -3.47 19.00 10.79
N GLY A 22 -2.13 19.03 10.89
CA GLY A 22 -1.21 18.38 9.96
C GLY A 22 -0.90 16.92 10.29
N SER A 23 -1.74 16.25 11.08
CA SER A 23 -1.64 14.81 11.29
C SER A 23 -1.81 14.12 9.94
N SER A 24 -0.69 13.82 9.28
CA SER A 24 -0.60 12.95 8.12
C SER A 24 -1.36 11.67 8.45
N GLY A 25 -2.60 11.58 7.98
CA GLY A 25 -3.34 10.32 8.00
C GLY A 25 -2.44 9.30 7.32
N ALA A 26 -2.07 8.25 8.05
CA ALA A 26 -1.27 7.18 7.49
C ALA A 26 -1.92 6.76 6.18
N GLN A 27 -1.26 7.05 5.05
CA GLN A 27 -1.78 6.67 3.74
C GLN A 27 -1.93 5.16 3.80
N SER A 28 -3.16 4.67 3.66
CA SER A 28 -3.40 3.23 3.59
C SER A 28 -2.50 2.69 2.48
N PRO A 29 -1.79 1.57 2.73
CA PRO A 29 -0.83 1.06 1.76
C PRO A 29 -1.53 0.88 0.41
N ALA A 30 -0.95 1.44 -0.65
CA ALA A 30 -1.52 1.41 -2.00
C ALA A 30 -1.81 -0.04 -2.47
N LEU A 31 -1.06 -1.00 -1.93
CA LEU A 31 -1.28 -2.42 -2.08
C LEU A 31 -0.97 -3.11 -0.74
N LYS A 32 -1.91 -3.88 -0.21
CA LYS A 32 -1.71 -4.77 0.94
C LYS A 32 -1.81 -6.22 0.47
N ARG A 33 -0.91 -7.09 0.95
CA ARG A 33 -1.01 -8.54 0.74
C ARG A 33 -1.29 -9.24 2.05
N THR A 34 -2.24 -10.16 2.02
CA THR A 34 -2.55 -11.07 3.12
C THR A 34 -2.24 -12.48 2.64
N GLU A 35 -1.22 -13.13 3.20
CA GLU A 35 -0.87 -14.51 2.88
C GLU A 35 -1.97 -15.45 3.40
N LEU A 36 -2.44 -16.36 2.54
CA LEU A 36 -3.46 -17.35 2.85
C LEU A 36 -2.86 -18.75 3.00
N LEU A 37 -1.90 -19.08 2.15
CA LEU A 37 -1.24 -20.38 2.13
C LEU A 37 0.20 -20.22 1.69
N ARG A 38 1.08 -20.91 2.38
CA ARG A 38 2.42 -21.24 1.94
C ARG A 38 2.62 -22.73 2.15
N SER A 39 2.98 -23.45 1.11
CA SER A 39 3.17 -24.91 1.19
C SER A 39 4.19 -25.39 0.18
N ASP A 40 4.86 -26.49 0.50
CA ASP A 40 5.69 -27.20 -0.47
C ASP A 40 4.83 -27.71 -1.63
N MET A 41 5.41 -27.72 -2.83
CA MET A 41 4.75 -28.27 -4.01
C MET A 41 5.02 -29.76 -4.14
N ALA A 42 3.96 -30.56 -4.07
CA ALA A 42 4.05 -32.01 -4.23
C ALA A 42 4.73 -32.38 -5.56
N GLY A 43 5.77 -33.21 -5.49
CA GLY A 43 6.54 -33.62 -6.67
C GLY A 43 7.55 -32.59 -7.20
N MET A 44 7.74 -31.45 -6.52
CA MET A 44 8.67 -30.39 -6.92
C MET A 44 9.57 -29.97 -5.76
N GLU A 45 10.68 -30.70 -5.58
CA GLU A 45 11.61 -30.48 -4.46
C GLU A 45 12.19 -29.06 -4.44
N GLY A 46 12.18 -28.43 -3.26
CA GLY A 46 12.64 -27.06 -3.06
C GLY A 46 11.81 -26.00 -3.79
N LYS A 47 10.53 -26.26 -4.07
CA LYS A 47 9.57 -25.30 -4.63
C LYS A 47 8.37 -25.16 -3.70
N GLU A 48 7.94 -23.91 -3.53
CA GLU A 48 6.79 -23.56 -2.70
C GLU A 48 5.68 -22.96 -3.55
N ALA A 49 4.44 -23.30 -3.22
CA ALA A 49 3.25 -22.59 -3.64
C ALA A 49 2.91 -21.53 -2.60
N HIS A 50 2.60 -20.33 -3.09
CA HIS A 50 2.18 -19.21 -2.26
C HIS A 50 0.83 -18.71 -2.77
N MET A 51 -0.12 -18.48 -1.87
CA MET A 51 -1.42 -17.89 -2.16
C MET A 51 -1.65 -16.70 -1.23
N TRP A 52 -2.10 -15.59 -1.78
CA TRP A 52 -2.41 -14.37 -1.03
C TRP A 52 -3.63 -13.68 -1.63
N VAL A 53 -4.31 -12.89 -0.79
CA VAL A 53 -5.23 -11.85 -1.24
C VAL A 53 -4.46 -10.54 -1.33
N ALA A 54 -4.62 -9.82 -2.44
CA ALA A 54 -4.07 -8.49 -2.60
C ALA A 54 -5.21 -7.46 -2.60
N ASP A 55 -5.23 -6.59 -1.60
CA ASP A 55 -6.09 -5.41 -1.57
C ASP A 55 -5.36 -4.28 -2.30
N ILE A 56 -5.94 -3.79 -3.39
CA ILE A 56 -5.38 -2.71 -4.21
C ILE A 56 -6.29 -1.49 -4.06
N ALA A 57 -5.73 -0.38 -3.58
CA ALA A 57 -6.50 0.85 -3.43
C ALA A 57 -6.95 1.41 -4.79
N PRO A 58 -8.09 2.11 -4.88
CA PRO A 58 -8.53 2.74 -6.13
C PRO A 58 -7.44 3.65 -6.72
N GLY A 59 -7.13 3.44 -8.00
CA GLY A 59 -6.10 4.19 -8.72
C GLY A 59 -4.65 3.79 -8.41
N ALA A 60 -4.42 2.82 -7.53
CA ALA A 60 -3.08 2.29 -7.29
C ALA A 60 -2.61 1.40 -8.46
N ALA A 61 -1.30 1.39 -8.69
CA ALA A 61 -0.65 0.57 -9.72
C ALA A 61 0.63 -0.07 -9.16
N THR A 62 0.96 -1.26 -9.65
CA THR A 62 2.21 -1.96 -9.28
C THR A 62 3.41 -1.54 -10.12
N GLY A 63 3.20 -0.71 -11.14
CA GLY A 63 4.20 -0.43 -12.17
C GLY A 63 4.47 -1.63 -13.09
N MET A 64 5.20 -1.40 -14.17
CA MET A 64 5.61 -2.44 -15.12
C MET A 64 6.71 -3.31 -14.50
N HIS A 65 6.51 -4.64 -14.45
CA HIS A 65 7.46 -5.58 -13.87
C HIS A 65 7.26 -7.00 -14.47
N ARG A 66 8.19 -7.92 -14.16
CA ARG A 66 8.14 -9.33 -14.62
C ARG A 66 8.30 -10.29 -13.45
N HIS A 67 7.73 -11.48 -13.57
CA HIS A 67 7.87 -12.54 -12.57
C HIS A 67 8.84 -13.61 -13.04
N PRO A 68 9.75 -14.09 -12.15
CA PRO A 68 10.56 -15.27 -12.42
C PRO A 68 9.76 -16.58 -12.25
N THR A 69 8.53 -16.50 -11.75
CA THR A 69 7.66 -17.64 -11.46
C THR A 69 6.28 -17.47 -12.09
N PRO A 70 5.57 -18.58 -12.42
CA PRO A 70 4.18 -18.52 -12.86
C PRO A 70 3.27 -17.91 -11.79
N ARG A 71 2.23 -17.19 -12.21
CA ARG A 71 1.19 -16.67 -11.33
C ARG A 71 -0.19 -16.88 -11.94
N PHE A 72 -1.14 -17.21 -11.09
CA PHE A 72 -2.57 -17.23 -11.40
C PHE A 72 -3.22 -16.13 -10.57
N VAL A 73 -3.99 -15.25 -11.23
CA VAL A 73 -4.60 -14.08 -10.59
C VAL A 73 -6.06 -14.05 -10.95
N TYR A 74 -6.91 -13.87 -9.94
CA TYR A 74 -8.35 -13.74 -10.08
C TYR A 74 -8.80 -12.44 -9.41
N VAL A 75 -9.71 -11.71 -10.07
CA VAL A 75 -10.39 -10.56 -9.46
C VAL A 75 -11.60 -11.10 -8.70
N ILE A 76 -11.54 -11.04 -7.38
CA ILE A 76 -12.63 -11.51 -6.51
C ILE A 76 -13.62 -10.40 -6.13
N ALA A 77 -13.21 -9.14 -6.21
CA ALA A 77 -14.04 -7.96 -5.99
C ALA A 77 -13.43 -6.72 -6.67
N GLY A 78 -14.27 -5.80 -7.14
CA GLY A 78 -13.85 -4.59 -7.84
C GLY A 78 -13.46 -4.86 -9.31
N ALA A 79 -12.57 -4.02 -9.85
CA ALA A 79 -12.05 -4.13 -11.21
C ALA A 79 -10.59 -3.68 -11.26
N VAL A 80 -9.80 -4.26 -12.16
CA VAL A 80 -8.42 -3.88 -12.43
C VAL A 80 -8.15 -3.90 -13.92
N THR A 81 -7.35 -2.97 -14.41
CA THR A 81 -6.82 -3.04 -15.76
C THR A 81 -5.51 -3.82 -15.75
N LEU A 82 -5.38 -4.83 -16.61
CA LEU A 82 -4.13 -5.57 -16.80
C LEU A 82 -3.45 -5.16 -18.09
N GLU A 83 -2.26 -4.61 -17.94
CA GLU A 83 -1.35 -4.26 -19.04
C GLU A 83 -0.24 -5.31 -19.14
N VAL A 84 -0.08 -5.89 -20.33
CA VAL A 84 1.01 -6.82 -20.65
C VAL A 84 1.69 -6.33 -21.91
N ASP A 85 3.01 -6.21 -21.85
CA ASP A 85 3.83 -5.74 -22.98
C ASP A 85 3.54 -6.55 -24.26
N GLY A 86 3.29 -5.84 -25.36
CA GLY A 86 2.92 -6.42 -26.65
C GLY A 86 1.52 -7.04 -26.73
N ARG A 87 0.65 -6.84 -25.74
CA ARG A 87 -0.73 -7.37 -25.73
C ARG A 87 -1.76 -6.23 -25.65
N PRO A 88 -2.98 -6.44 -26.15
CA PRO A 88 -4.09 -5.53 -25.90
C PRO A 88 -4.36 -5.38 -24.41
N LEU A 89 -4.82 -4.19 -24.03
CA LEU A 89 -5.23 -3.87 -22.67
C LEU A 89 -6.44 -4.74 -22.25
N GLN A 90 -6.40 -5.29 -21.03
CA GLN A 90 -7.46 -6.14 -20.48
C GLN A 90 -8.14 -5.42 -19.31
N TYR A 91 -9.47 -5.56 -19.20
CA TYR A 91 -10.31 -4.94 -18.17
C TYR A 91 -11.06 -5.99 -17.36
#